data_AF-A0A7J6RMG1-F1
#
_entry.id   AF-A0A7J6RMG1-F1
#
_cell.length_a   1.000
_cell.length_b   1.000
_cell.length_c   1.000
_cell.angle_alpha   90.00
_cell.angle_beta   90.00
_cell.angle_gamma   90.00
#
_symmetry.space_group_name_H-M   'P 1'
#
loop_
_entity.id
_entity.type
_entity.pdbx_description
1 polymer ?
#
loop_
_entity_poly.entity_id
_entity_poly.type
_entity_poly.pdbx_seq_one_letter_code
_entity_poly.pdbx_strand_id
1 'polypeptide(L)'
;MSRLSRPSALAGLLFLLTSTLLILYTITPTFLYPLGKARTPAFLSPHSWPAAPAYHYASAALKGCGLAASAALALRALIRRRATAAPAGPGAMQRREDEARRVMAKFAEKYARRTGTKFCRDRRVTARVIKGLAQHKVELGAPLCPCRDYDDKKAEVKRAYWNCPCVPMRTKGHCHCMLFLQPDSPWASDSSPRMSIDDIEDLAPDEP
;
A
#
# COMPACT_ATOMS: atom_id res chain seq x y z
N MET A 1 -54.34 40.58 -18.10
CA MET A 1 -53.25 41.00 -19.02
C MET A 1 -51.92 40.68 -18.39
N SER A 2 -51.16 39.70 -18.90
CA SER A 2 -49.70 39.53 -18.70
C SER A 2 -49.22 38.35 -19.55
N ARG A 3 -48.61 38.64 -20.71
CA ARG A 3 -47.99 37.65 -21.60
C ARG A 3 -46.65 37.24 -20.98
N LEU A 4 -46.48 35.98 -20.56
CA LEU A 4 -45.15 35.44 -20.29
C LEU A 4 -44.45 35.12 -21.61
N SER A 5 -43.42 35.88 -21.93
CA SER A 5 -42.52 35.66 -23.06
C SER A 5 -41.63 34.43 -22.80
N ARG A 6 -41.75 33.41 -23.65
CA ARG A 6 -40.84 32.24 -23.66
C ARG A 6 -39.42 32.70 -24.03
N PRO A 7 -38.37 32.32 -23.28
CA PRO A 7 -37.01 32.61 -23.69
C PRO A 7 -36.66 31.81 -24.95
N SER A 8 -36.15 32.52 -25.96
CA SER A 8 -35.75 31.99 -27.26
C SER A 8 -34.59 31.01 -27.12
N ALA A 9 -34.69 29.85 -27.81
CA ALA A 9 -33.74 28.74 -27.78
C ALA A 9 -32.28 29.14 -28.07
N LEU A 10 -32.04 30.27 -28.74
CA LEU A 10 -30.71 30.83 -28.96
C LEU A 10 -29.96 31.21 -27.67
N ALA A 11 -30.66 31.64 -26.61
CA ALA A 11 -30.02 32.02 -25.35
C ALA A 11 -29.43 30.80 -24.60
N GLY A 12 -30.07 29.64 -24.70
CA GLY A 12 -29.59 28.40 -24.08
C GLY A 12 -28.33 27.85 -24.76
N LEU A 13 -28.23 28.00 -26.09
CA LEU A 13 -27.10 27.49 -26.87
C LEU A 13 -25.82 28.31 -26.64
N LEU A 14 -25.93 29.64 -26.49
CA LEU A 14 -24.79 30.49 -26.14
C LEU A 14 -24.24 30.15 -24.74
N PHE A 15 -25.09 29.79 -23.78
CA PHE A 15 -24.66 29.48 -22.41
C PHE A 15 -23.89 28.16 -22.31
N LEU A 16 -24.23 27.17 -23.15
CA LEU A 16 -23.51 25.90 -23.22
C LEU A 16 -22.15 26.03 -23.94
N LEU A 17 -22.08 26.90 -24.95
CA LEU A 17 -20.83 27.18 -25.68
C LEU A 17 -19.82 27.96 -24.84
N THR A 18 -20.25 28.95 -24.06
CA THR A 18 -19.34 29.71 -23.17
C THR A 18 -18.80 28.86 -22.03
N SER A 19 -19.63 27.96 -21.47
CA SER A 19 -19.22 27.05 -20.40
C SER A 19 -18.19 26.01 -20.86
N THR A 20 -18.35 25.45 -22.07
CA THR A 20 -17.39 24.47 -22.63
C THR A 20 -16.04 25.09 -22.99
N LEU A 21 -16.02 26.33 -23.49
CA LEU A 21 -14.78 27.08 -23.76
C LEU A 21 -14.00 27.41 -22.47
N LEU A 22 -14.69 27.72 -21.37
CA LEU A 22 -14.03 27.98 -20.07
C LEU A 22 -13.41 26.71 -19.47
N ILE A 23 -14.05 25.56 -19.65
CA ILE A 23 -13.53 24.26 -19.19
C ILE A 23 -12.29 23.86 -19.98
N LEU A 24 -12.26 24.07 -21.30
CA LEU A 24 -11.06 23.81 -22.11
C LEU A 24 -9.90 24.74 -21.75
N TYR A 25 -10.17 26.01 -21.42
CA TYR A 25 -9.14 26.98 -21.04
C TYR A 25 -8.51 26.70 -19.65
N THR A 26 -9.25 26.09 -18.73
CA THR A 26 -8.72 25.75 -17.39
C THR A 26 -7.97 24.41 -17.33
N ILE A 27 -8.15 23.52 -18.32
CA ILE A 27 -7.48 22.20 -18.35
C ILE A 27 -6.10 22.26 -19.02
N THR A 28 -5.76 23.32 -19.76
CA THR A 28 -4.42 23.53 -20.33
C THR A 28 -3.66 24.63 -19.58
N PRO A 29 -2.95 24.32 -18.48
CA PRO A 29 -1.50 24.48 -18.56
C PRO A 29 -0.73 23.54 -17.61
N THR A 30 -0.35 22.35 -18.09
CA THR A 30 0.80 21.61 -17.51
C THR A 30 1.74 20.99 -18.55
N PHE A 31 1.51 21.23 -19.85
CA PHE A 31 2.26 20.58 -20.92
C PHE A 31 3.33 21.44 -21.62
N LEU A 32 3.67 22.61 -21.08
CA LEU A 32 4.84 23.38 -21.52
C LEU A 32 5.64 23.90 -20.31
N TYR A 33 6.38 23.01 -19.66
CA TYR A 33 7.60 23.41 -18.94
C TYR A 33 8.77 22.58 -19.48
N PRO A 34 9.74 23.20 -20.15
CA PRO A 34 10.87 22.48 -20.73
C PRO A 34 11.89 22.09 -19.65
N LEU A 35 12.41 20.87 -19.84
CA LEU A 35 13.65 20.30 -19.35
C LEU A 35 14.69 21.30 -18.80
N GLY A 36 14.80 21.37 -17.47
CA GLY A 36 15.92 21.97 -16.74
C GLY A 36 16.79 20.90 -16.10
N LYS A 37 18.00 20.72 -16.64
CA LYS A 37 19.04 19.76 -16.25
C LYS A 37 19.57 20.08 -14.84
N ALA A 38 19.17 19.33 -13.81
CA ALA A 38 19.81 19.40 -12.50
C ALA A 38 21.14 18.65 -12.54
N ARG A 39 22.23 19.40 -12.67
CA ARG A 39 23.62 18.97 -12.48
C ARG A 39 23.78 18.49 -11.02
N THR A 40 24.26 17.27 -10.82
CA THR A 40 24.74 16.77 -9.53
C THR A 40 25.92 17.62 -9.05
N PRO A 41 25.90 18.23 -7.85
CA PRO A 41 27.15 18.67 -7.25
C PRO A 41 27.87 17.46 -6.67
N ALA A 42 29.13 17.35 -7.08
CA ALA A 42 30.11 16.45 -6.52
C ALA A 42 30.26 16.68 -5.02
N PHE A 43 30.31 15.56 -4.30
CA PHE A 43 31.21 15.28 -3.18
C PHE A 43 32.11 16.45 -2.75
N LEU A 44 31.78 17.11 -1.64
CA LEU A 44 32.69 17.94 -0.87
C LEU A 44 32.48 17.66 0.63
N SER A 45 33.61 17.54 1.32
CA SER A 45 33.86 17.05 2.68
C SER A 45 33.04 17.68 3.83
N PRO A 46 33.00 17.05 5.03
CA PRO A 46 32.06 17.36 6.11
C PRO A 46 32.41 18.57 7.01
N HIS A 47 33.37 19.44 6.67
CA HIS A 47 34.00 20.34 7.66
C HIS A 47 33.76 21.85 7.51
N SER A 48 32.69 22.30 6.89
CA SER A 48 32.34 23.73 6.91
C SER A 48 30.86 23.99 6.64
N TRP A 49 30.04 23.81 7.67
CA TRP A 49 28.70 24.39 7.72
C TRP A 49 28.80 25.78 8.35
N PRO A 50 28.40 26.87 7.67
CA PRO A 50 28.28 28.17 8.32
C PRO A 50 27.16 28.12 9.35
N ALA A 51 27.41 28.69 10.53
CA ALA A 51 26.46 28.80 11.62
C ALA A 51 25.15 29.43 11.12
N ALA A 52 24.04 28.72 11.29
CA ALA A 52 22.71 29.25 11.04
C ALA A 52 22.44 30.44 11.99
N PRO A 53 21.83 31.54 11.49
CA PRO A 53 21.43 32.64 12.35
C PRO A 53 20.36 32.18 13.33
N ALA A 54 20.60 32.46 14.62
CA ALA A 54 19.64 32.23 15.69
C ALA A 54 18.35 33.00 15.40
N TYR A 55 17.31 32.28 14.99
CA TYR A 55 15.96 32.81 14.97
C TYR A 55 15.50 32.98 16.42
N HIS A 56 15.70 34.18 16.94
CA HIS A 56 14.99 34.71 18.09
C HIS A 56 13.50 34.85 17.71
N TYR A 57 12.73 33.77 17.84
CA TYR A 57 11.28 33.94 17.92
C TYR A 57 10.94 34.40 19.33
N ALA A 58 10.44 35.62 19.40
CA ALA A 58 10.03 36.33 20.59
C ALA A 58 9.19 35.47 21.53
N SER A 59 9.74 35.24 22.71
CA SER A 59 9.00 34.75 23.87
C SER A 59 8.54 35.97 24.68
N ALA A 60 7.43 36.58 24.27
CA ALA A 60 6.78 37.64 25.05
C ALA A 60 5.30 37.75 24.70
N ALA A 61 4.46 37.28 25.63
CA ALA A 61 3.11 37.78 25.97
C ALA A 61 2.14 36.64 26.31
N LEU A 62 2.36 35.96 27.43
CA LEU A 62 1.30 35.31 28.19
C LEU A 62 1.49 35.65 29.67
N LYS A 63 1.27 36.93 30.00
CA LYS A 63 0.95 37.36 31.37
C LYS A 63 -0.55 37.60 31.40
N GLY A 64 -1.28 36.74 32.10
CA GLY A 64 -2.68 36.96 32.46
C GLY A 64 -3.67 35.97 31.85
N CYS A 65 -3.70 34.73 32.38
CA CYS A 65 -4.95 34.03 32.71
C CYS A 65 -4.61 32.74 33.47
N GLY A 66 -4.82 32.72 34.79
CA GLY A 66 -4.46 31.63 35.70
C GLY A 66 -5.30 30.35 35.59
N LEU A 67 -5.85 30.03 34.41
CA LEU A 67 -6.70 28.83 34.22
C LEU A 67 -6.23 27.87 33.12
N ALA A 68 -5.16 28.18 32.37
CA ALA A 68 -4.73 27.35 31.23
C ALA A 68 -3.65 26.30 31.55
N ALA A 69 -2.98 26.40 32.71
CA ALA A 69 -1.89 25.48 33.06
C ALA A 69 -2.40 24.04 33.29
N SER A 70 -3.57 23.89 33.94
CA SER A 70 -4.16 22.58 34.23
C SER A 70 -4.68 21.88 32.97
N ALA A 71 -5.28 22.63 32.03
CA ALA A 71 -5.78 22.07 30.77
C ALA A 71 -4.62 21.63 29.85
N ALA A 72 -3.55 22.42 29.76
CA ALA A 72 -2.37 22.07 28.96
C ALA A 72 -1.59 20.87 29.55
N LEU A 73 -1.53 20.75 30.89
CA LEU A 73 -0.92 19.60 31.56
C LEU A 73 -1.78 18.34 31.42
N ALA A 74 -3.11 18.46 31.53
CA ALA A 74 -4.06 17.37 31.30
C ALA A 74 -4.03 16.89 29.84
N LEU A 75 -3.96 17.80 28.87
CA LEU A 75 -3.82 17.46 27.46
C LEU A 75 -2.47 16.78 27.18
N ARG A 76 -1.36 17.27 27.76
CA ARG A 76 -0.05 16.61 27.67
C ARG A 76 -0.02 15.24 28.35
N ALA A 77 -0.76 15.05 29.44
CA ALA A 77 -0.91 13.76 30.12
C ALA A 77 -1.78 12.77 29.31
N LEU A 78 -2.85 13.25 28.65
CA LEU A 78 -3.69 12.45 27.76
C LEU A 78 -2.95 12.07 26.45
N ILE A 79 -2.18 13.00 25.88
CA ILE A 79 -1.30 12.72 24.73
C ILE A 79 -0.19 11.74 25.13
N ARG A 80 0.41 11.87 26.33
CA ARG A 80 1.37 10.86 26.86
C ARG A 80 0.73 9.51 27.09
N ARG A 81 -0.50 9.43 27.64
CA ARG A 81 -1.24 8.17 27.81
C ARG A 81 -1.56 7.49 26.48
N ARG A 82 -1.81 8.27 25.40
CA ARG A 82 -1.94 7.74 24.03
C ARG A 82 -0.60 7.30 23.44
N ALA A 83 0.49 8.01 23.74
CA ALA A 83 1.83 7.71 23.23
C ALA A 83 2.51 6.51 23.93
N THR A 84 2.09 6.14 25.15
CA THR A 84 2.59 4.96 25.87
C THR A 84 1.70 3.72 25.71
N ALA A 85 0.66 3.75 24.87
CA ALA A 85 -0.10 2.55 24.53
C ALA A 85 0.74 1.69 23.56
N ALA A 86 1.60 0.85 24.13
CA ALA A 86 2.45 -0.08 23.42
C ALA A 86 1.64 -0.96 22.44
N PRO A 87 1.97 -0.98 21.13
CA PRO A 87 1.45 -2.00 20.23
C PRO A 87 2.34 -3.25 20.28
N ALA A 88 2.49 -3.89 21.46
CA ALA A 88 3.34 -5.07 21.59
C ALA A 88 2.99 -5.92 22.82
N GLY A 89 1.78 -6.47 22.87
CA GLY A 89 1.51 -7.65 23.70
C GLY A 89 2.03 -8.93 23.01
N PRO A 90 2.25 -10.04 23.73
CA PRO A 90 2.78 -11.29 23.18
C PRO A 90 1.94 -11.87 22.01
N GLY A 91 0.63 -11.57 21.95
CA GLY A 91 -0.22 -11.97 20.83
C GLY A 91 -0.32 -10.97 19.68
N ALA A 92 0.37 -9.82 19.72
CA ALA A 92 0.23 -8.80 18.70
C ALA A 92 0.86 -9.19 17.35
N MET A 93 1.97 -9.93 17.38
CA MET A 93 2.61 -10.44 16.17
C MET A 93 1.77 -11.53 15.51
N GLN A 94 1.33 -12.52 16.30
CA GLN A 94 0.46 -13.60 15.84
C GLN A 94 -0.79 -13.05 15.13
N ARG A 95 -1.52 -12.11 15.74
CA ARG A 95 -2.70 -11.50 15.12
C ARG A 95 -2.41 -10.82 13.78
N ARG A 96 -1.23 -10.20 13.62
CA ARG A 96 -0.83 -9.59 12.33
C ARG A 96 -0.55 -10.66 11.28
N GLU A 97 0.07 -11.76 11.67
CA GLU A 97 0.31 -12.90 10.79
C GLU A 97 -0.99 -13.59 10.40
N ASP A 98 -1.91 -13.83 11.34
CA ASP A 98 -3.22 -14.43 11.08
C ASP A 98 -4.02 -13.57 10.08
N GLU A 99 -4.03 -12.26 10.27
CA GLU A 99 -4.65 -11.34 9.31
C GLU A 99 -3.93 -11.37 7.96
N ALA A 100 -2.59 -11.40 7.94
CA ALA A 100 -1.84 -11.53 6.71
C ALA A 100 -2.14 -12.86 5.99
N ARG A 101 -2.29 -13.97 6.71
CA ARG A 101 -2.70 -15.28 6.17
C ARG A 101 -4.08 -15.19 5.53
N ARG A 102 -5.07 -14.55 6.19
CA ARG A 102 -6.41 -14.31 5.63
C ARG A 102 -6.36 -13.49 4.35
N VAL A 103 -5.59 -12.41 4.34
CA VAL A 103 -5.44 -11.53 3.17
C VAL A 103 -4.75 -12.27 2.02
N MET A 104 -3.71 -13.06 2.30
CA MET A 104 -2.98 -13.84 1.28
C MET A 104 -3.79 -15.00 0.73
N ALA A 105 -4.61 -15.68 1.55
CA ALA A 105 -5.55 -16.68 1.09
C ALA A 105 -6.55 -16.07 0.09
N LYS A 106 -7.24 -14.99 0.48
CA LYS A 106 -8.19 -14.27 -0.39
C LYS A 106 -7.52 -13.75 -1.68
N PHE A 107 -6.30 -13.24 -1.57
CA PHE A 107 -5.51 -12.83 -2.73
C PHE A 107 -5.25 -14.00 -3.68
N ALA A 108 -4.77 -15.13 -3.16
CA ALA A 108 -4.47 -16.31 -3.96
C ALA A 108 -5.71 -16.84 -4.67
N GLU A 109 -6.83 -16.96 -3.96
CA GLU A 109 -8.10 -17.39 -4.54
C GLU A 109 -8.58 -16.45 -5.66
N LYS A 110 -8.57 -15.13 -5.42
CA LYS A 110 -8.99 -14.14 -6.39
C LYS A 110 -8.07 -14.14 -7.62
N TYR A 111 -6.77 -14.24 -7.40
CA TYR A 111 -5.78 -14.28 -8.48
C TYR A 111 -5.96 -15.54 -9.32
N ALA A 112 -6.09 -16.71 -8.68
CA ALA A 112 -6.31 -17.98 -9.37
C ALA A 112 -7.55 -17.98 -10.25
N ARG A 113 -8.69 -17.46 -9.72
CA ARG A 113 -9.92 -17.29 -10.50
C ARG A 113 -9.73 -16.33 -11.68
N ARG A 114 -9.01 -15.22 -11.48
CA ARG A 114 -8.77 -14.22 -12.53
C ARG A 114 -7.88 -14.74 -13.65
N THR A 115 -6.87 -15.55 -13.34
CA THR A 115 -5.92 -16.08 -14.32
C THR A 115 -6.28 -17.46 -14.86
N GLY A 116 -7.43 -18.02 -14.45
CA GLY A 116 -7.85 -19.36 -14.87
C GLY A 116 -6.94 -20.49 -14.35
N THR A 117 -6.13 -20.22 -13.33
CA THR A 117 -5.18 -21.20 -12.76
C THR A 117 -5.80 -21.94 -11.58
N LYS A 118 -5.25 -23.10 -11.27
CA LYS A 118 -5.66 -23.96 -10.15
C LYS A 118 -4.59 -23.97 -9.06
N PHE A 119 -5.00 -24.34 -7.85
CA PHE A 119 -4.06 -24.67 -6.78
C PHE A 119 -3.46 -26.07 -6.98
N CYS A 120 -2.39 -26.38 -6.26
CA CYS A 120 -1.86 -27.73 -6.21
C CYS A 120 -2.90 -28.69 -5.62
N ARG A 121 -2.99 -29.91 -6.17
CA ARG A 121 -3.81 -31.01 -5.65
C ARG A 121 -3.41 -31.36 -4.21
N ASP A 122 -2.12 -31.27 -3.89
CA ASP A 122 -1.67 -31.28 -2.50
C ASP A 122 -1.89 -29.90 -1.86
N ARG A 123 -2.89 -29.84 -0.97
CA ARG A 123 -3.26 -28.62 -0.25
C ARG A 123 -2.16 -28.15 0.71
N ARG A 124 -1.28 -29.04 1.21
CA ARG A 124 -0.17 -28.68 2.12
C ARG A 124 0.83 -27.76 1.44
N VAL A 125 1.14 -28.00 0.16
CA VAL A 125 1.98 -27.13 -0.65
C VAL A 125 1.37 -25.73 -0.74
N THR A 126 0.09 -25.66 -1.06
CA THR A 126 -0.66 -24.39 -1.17
C THR A 126 -0.66 -23.64 0.17
N ALA A 127 -0.94 -24.33 1.28
CA ALA A 127 -0.94 -23.75 2.62
C ALA A 127 0.43 -23.18 3.02
N ARG A 128 1.51 -23.95 2.82
CA ARG A 128 2.88 -23.52 3.14
C ARG A 128 3.30 -22.28 2.36
N VAL A 129 2.95 -22.21 1.07
CA VAL A 129 3.25 -21.04 0.24
C VAL A 129 2.47 -19.81 0.69
N ILE A 130 1.17 -19.94 0.99
CA ILE A 130 0.35 -18.80 1.47
C ILE A 130 0.88 -18.30 2.82
N LYS A 131 1.26 -19.21 3.73
CA LYS A 131 1.88 -18.89 5.02
C LYS A 131 3.18 -18.10 4.83
N GLY A 132 4.09 -18.58 3.98
CA GLY A 132 5.35 -17.89 3.70
C GLY A 132 5.16 -16.51 3.04
N LEU A 133 4.19 -16.37 2.14
CA LEU A 133 3.82 -15.07 1.57
C LEU A 133 3.30 -14.11 2.65
N ALA A 134 2.51 -14.60 3.60
CA ALA A 134 1.99 -13.82 4.71
C ALA A 134 3.11 -13.36 5.66
N GLN A 135 4.04 -14.25 6.01
CA GLN A 135 5.22 -13.92 6.82
C GLN A 135 6.07 -12.82 6.17
N HIS A 136 6.45 -12.99 4.91
CA HIS A 136 7.18 -11.95 4.17
C HIS A 136 6.40 -10.63 4.07
N LYS A 137 5.07 -10.68 3.97
CA LYS A 137 4.24 -9.47 3.99
C LYS A 137 4.32 -8.73 5.33
N VAL A 138 4.32 -9.44 6.46
CA VAL A 138 4.43 -8.84 7.80
C VAL A 138 5.85 -8.30 8.04
N GLU A 139 6.87 -9.07 7.68
CA GLU A 139 8.28 -8.75 7.97
C GLU A 139 8.87 -7.70 7.01
N LEU A 140 8.58 -7.82 5.72
CA LEU A 140 9.20 -7.01 4.65
C LEU A 140 8.24 -5.96 4.07
N GLY A 141 6.95 -6.02 4.42
CA GLY A 141 5.89 -5.16 3.89
C GLY A 141 5.32 -5.61 2.53
N ALA A 142 5.93 -6.60 1.88
CA ALA A 142 5.49 -7.14 0.59
C ALA A 142 5.61 -8.67 0.54
N PRO A 143 4.71 -9.37 -0.19
CA PRO A 143 4.69 -10.83 -0.25
C PRO A 143 5.76 -11.36 -1.23
N LEU A 144 7.02 -11.33 -0.82
CA LEU A 144 8.15 -11.88 -1.59
C LEU A 144 8.01 -13.41 -1.74
N CYS A 145 8.40 -14.02 -2.90
CA CYS A 145 8.26 -15.47 -3.08
C CYS A 145 8.97 -16.25 -1.96
N PRO A 146 8.28 -17.13 -1.21
CA PRO A 146 8.91 -17.95 -0.17
C PRO A 146 9.68 -19.14 -0.76
N CYS A 147 9.56 -19.35 -2.06
CA CYS A 147 10.08 -20.49 -2.81
C CYS A 147 11.54 -20.32 -3.29
N ARG A 148 12.22 -19.27 -2.85
CA ARG A 148 13.55 -18.89 -3.32
C ARG A 148 14.39 -18.40 -2.16
N ASP A 149 15.68 -18.62 -2.28
CA ASP A 149 16.69 -18.01 -1.43
C ASP A 149 17.10 -16.65 -2.01
N TYR A 150 17.36 -15.69 -1.12
CA TYR A 150 17.78 -14.34 -1.47
C TYR A 150 18.90 -13.90 -0.54
N ASP A 151 19.93 -13.28 -1.10
CA ASP A 151 21.01 -12.70 -0.31
C ASP A 151 20.54 -11.46 0.48
N ASP A 152 19.76 -10.58 -0.17
CA ASP A 152 19.13 -9.41 0.45
C ASP A 152 17.64 -9.34 0.09
N LYS A 153 16.80 -9.86 0.99
CA LYS A 153 15.34 -9.81 0.86
C LYS A 153 14.79 -8.39 0.73
N LYS A 154 15.39 -7.39 1.39
CA LYS A 154 14.89 -6.00 1.37
C LYS A 154 15.18 -5.33 0.03
N ALA A 155 16.34 -5.59 -0.55
CA ALA A 155 16.67 -5.13 -1.90
C ALA A 155 15.72 -5.74 -2.95
N GLU A 156 15.43 -7.04 -2.84
CA GLU A 156 14.52 -7.73 -3.77
C GLU A 156 13.08 -7.25 -3.67
N VAL A 157 12.59 -6.97 -2.45
CA VAL A 157 11.27 -6.37 -2.27
C VAL A 157 11.17 -5.01 -2.96
N LYS A 158 12.22 -4.18 -2.88
CA LYS A 158 12.28 -2.88 -3.58
C LYS A 158 12.30 -3.04 -5.11
N ARG A 159 13.01 -4.05 -5.62
CA ARG A 159 13.04 -4.39 -7.06
C ARG A 159 11.69 -4.92 -7.56
N ALA A 160 10.91 -5.52 -6.67
CA ALA A 160 9.56 -6.04 -6.92
C ALA A 160 9.44 -7.11 -8.03
N TYR A 161 10.56 -7.67 -8.48
CA TYR A 161 10.58 -8.72 -9.50
C TYR A 161 9.94 -10.02 -8.96
N TRP A 162 10.26 -10.36 -7.71
CA TRP A 162 9.80 -11.56 -7.00
C TRP A 162 8.65 -11.31 -6.01
N ASN A 163 8.10 -10.09 -5.95
CA ASN A 163 6.89 -9.82 -5.17
C ASN A 163 5.70 -10.51 -5.84
N CYS A 164 4.97 -11.32 -5.09
CA CYS A 164 3.85 -12.09 -5.60
C CYS A 164 2.69 -11.16 -6.03
N PRO A 165 2.16 -11.27 -7.26
CA PRO A 165 2.53 -12.22 -8.32
C PRO A 165 3.81 -11.80 -9.06
N CYS A 166 4.82 -12.67 -9.07
CA CYS A 166 6.14 -12.37 -9.63
C CYS A 166 6.12 -12.19 -11.15
N VAL A 167 7.18 -11.62 -11.72
CA VAL A 167 7.28 -11.37 -13.17
C VAL A 167 7.06 -12.64 -14.01
N PRO A 168 7.68 -13.80 -13.72
CA PRO A 168 7.41 -15.03 -14.48
C PRO A 168 5.95 -15.47 -14.45
N MET A 169 5.27 -15.31 -13.31
CA MET A 169 3.84 -15.63 -13.20
C MET A 169 2.99 -14.69 -14.06
N ARG A 170 3.29 -13.39 -14.04
CA ARG A 170 2.52 -12.37 -14.77
C ARG A 170 2.72 -12.43 -16.29
N THR A 171 3.94 -12.76 -16.73
CA THR A 171 4.32 -12.71 -18.15
C THR A 171 4.19 -14.04 -18.85
N LYS A 172 4.40 -15.16 -18.15
CA LYS A 172 4.44 -16.51 -18.72
C LYS A 172 3.45 -17.49 -18.07
N GLY A 173 2.74 -17.08 -17.01
CA GLY A 173 1.84 -17.98 -16.27
C GLY A 173 2.56 -19.11 -15.53
N HIS A 174 3.87 -18.97 -15.28
CA HIS A 174 4.68 -19.99 -14.61
C HIS A 174 4.92 -19.64 -13.13
N CYS A 175 4.41 -20.47 -12.23
CA CYS A 175 4.58 -20.34 -10.79
C CYS A 175 5.44 -21.46 -10.22
N HIS A 176 6.70 -21.17 -9.86
CA HIS A 176 7.61 -22.15 -9.27
C HIS A 176 7.10 -22.72 -7.94
N CYS A 177 6.35 -21.94 -7.14
CA CYS A 177 5.79 -22.41 -5.87
C CYS A 177 4.71 -23.49 -6.01
N MET A 178 4.23 -23.76 -7.22
CA MET A 178 3.04 -24.57 -7.46
C MET A 178 1.76 -23.99 -6.83
N LEU A 179 1.71 -22.68 -6.55
CA LEU A 179 0.51 -22.02 -6.06
C LEU A 179 -0.49 -21.74 -7.18
N PHE A 180 0.00 -21.35 -8.36
CA PHE A 180 -0.83 -21.08 -9.54
C PHE A 180 -0.40 -21.99 -10.68
N LEU A 181 -1.13 -23.07 -10.88
CA LEU A 181 -0.87 -24.08 -11.90
C LEU A 181 -1.85 -23.93 -13.06
N GLN A 182 -1.39 -24.23 -14.27
CA GLN A 182 -2.29 -24.33 -15.42
C GLN A 182 -3.24 -25.53 -15.23
N PRO A 183 -4.50 -25.47 -15.75
CA PRO A 183 -5.47 -26.54 -15.57
C PRO A 183 -5.06 -27.91 -16.13
N ASP A 184 -4.14 -27.94 -17.09
CA ASP A 184 -3.58 -29.13 -17.72
C ASP A 184 -2.39 -29.73 -16.93
N SER A 185 -1.91 -29.05 -15.89
CA SER A 185 -0.81 -29.54 -15.06
C SER A 185 -1.25 -30.81 -14.31
N PRO A 186 -0.43 -31.87 -14.27
CA PRO A 186 -0.74 -33.09 -13.52
C PRO A 186 -0.84 -32.88 -12.00
N TRP A 187 -0.38 -31.73 -11.53
CA TRP A 187 -0.45 -31.32 -10.12
C TRP A 187 -1.61 -30.38 -9.83
N ALA A 188 -2.35 -29.93 -10.84
CA ALA A 188 -3.50 -29.07 -10.64
C ALA A 188 -4.62 -29.82 -9.91
N SER A 189 -5.26 -29.14 -8.96
CA SER A 189 -6.47 -29.64 -8.32
C SER A 189 -7.68 -29.47 -9.25
N ASP A 190 -8.56 -30.47 -9.26
CA ASP A 190 -9.85 -30.39 -9.97
C ASP A 190 -10.80 -29.39 -9.29
N SER A 191 -10.64 -29.20 -7.98
CA SER A 191 -11.47 -28.35 -7.14
C SER A 191 -11.29 -26.85 -7.44
N SER A 192 -12.28 -26.07 -7.02
CA SER A 192 -12.18 -24.61 -7.02
C SER A 192 -11.04 -24.15 -6.09
N PRO A 193 -10.23 -23.14 -6.48
CA PRO A 193 -9.14 -22.64 -5.66
C PRO A 193 -9.70 -21.89 -4.44
N ARG A 194 -9.82 -22.61 -3.32
CA ARG A 194 -10.28 -22.11 -2.02
C ARG A 194 -9.35 -22.59 -0.91
N MET A 195 -8.98 -21.68 0.00
CA MET A 195 -8.16 -21.98 1.16
C MET A 195 -8.64 -21.13 2.35
N SER A 196 -9.11 -21.75 3.42
CA SER A 196 -9.47 -21.04 4.66
C SER A 196 -8.24 -20.80 5.54
N ILE A 197 -8.37 -19.97 6.59
CA ILE A 197 -7.29 -19.79 7.56
C ILE A 197 -7.07 -21.07 8.37
N ASP A 198 -8.14 -21.72 8.80
CA ASP A 198 -8.10 -22.97 9.56
C ASP A 198 -7.34 -24.05 8.77
N ASP A 199 -7.61 -24.15 7.45
CA ASP A 199 -6.85 -25.06 6.58
C ASP A 199 -5.34 -24.75 6.55
N ILE A 200 -4.94 -23.48 6.63
CA ILE A 200 -3.52 -23.10 6.61
C ILE A 200 -2.85 -23.49 7.92
N GLU A 201 -3.53 -23.30 9.04
CA GLU A 201 -3.05 -23.67 10.37
C GLU A 201 -2.90 -25.19 10.51
N ASP A 202 -3.89 -25.96 10.03
CA ASP A 202 -3.89 -27.42 10.10
C ASP A 202 -2.86 -28.07 9.15
N LEU A 203 -2.71 -27.52 7.93
CA LEU A 203 -1.89 -28.13 6.87
C LEU A 203 -0.45 -27.64 6.86
N ALA A 204 -0.17 -26.49 7.47
CA ALA A 204 1.16 -25.91 7.58
C ALA A 204 1.43 -25.45 9.03
N PRO A 205 1.48 -26.39 10.00
CA PRO A 205 1.81 -26.06 11.38
C PRO A 205 3.20 -25.42 11.46
N ASP A 206 3.42 -24.60 12.49
CA ASP A 206 4.76 -24.14 12.85
C ASP A 206 5.54 -25.36 13.36
N GLU A 207 6.55 -25.82 12.61
CA GLU A 207 7.42 -26.88 13.11
C GLU A 207 8.29 -26.30 14.25
N PRO A 208 8.39 -27.02 15.40
CA PRO A 208 9.10 -26.55 16.59
C PRO A 208 10.62 -26.47 16.43
#